data_AF-A0A523IGD4-F1
#
_entry.id   AF-A0A523IGD4-F1
#
_cell.length_a   1.000
_cell.length_b   1.000
_cell.length_c   1.000
_cell.angle_alpha   90.00
_cell.angle_beta   90.00
_cell.angle_gamma   90.00
#
_symmetry.space_group_name_H-M   'P 1'
#
loop_
_entity.id
_entity.type
_entity.pdbx_description
1 polymer ?
#
loop_
_entity_poly.entity_id
_entity_poly.type
_entity_poly.pdbx_seq_one_letter_code
_entity_poly.pdbx_strand_id
1 'polypeptide(L)'
;MMKDQVLLSSELQASQKKIKRLVIIEKRHSELNEKWLRSTKKIISADEPAFSLSYINWIMSRNNLPIDFDFTLNSKGTSKNFTKFTYTLNGEASYHNIMRLLWYLTYEPILYKIDSITLKRTSKGQDFLKFNIKLQGYSVQNDLELDNYSELTPTFQTNIALQHDIFEPLVKPKPVIVKREVVKRKLPPKKPGEINVEKANLKVITNNSIFITDGGELKELKVGAAVYLGKFIGINQSTNEATFVLTKFGQSQTITLALDYRK
;
A
#
# COMPACT_ATOMS: atom_id res chain seq x y z
N MET A 1 -35.84 6.39 -81.40
CA MET A 1 -36.33 5.09 -80.89
C MET A 1 -35.23 4.21 -80.29
N MET A 2 -34.25 3.68 -81.03
CA MET A 2 -33.20 2.84 -80.42
C MET A 2 -32.27 3.60 -79.45
N LYS A 3 -31.93 4.86 -79.73
CA LYS A 3 -31.10 5.68 -78.82
C LYS A 3 -31.80 5.99 -77.49
N ASP A 4 -33.10 6.20 -77.52
CA ASP A 4 -33.90 6.57 -76.33
C ASP A 4 -34.06 5.37 -75.38
N GLN A 5 -34.19 4.16 -75.92
CA GLN A 5 -34.24 2.93 -75.14
C GLN A 5 -32.90 2.61 -74.45
N VAL A 6 -31.78 2.88 -75.12
CA VAL A 6 -30.44 2.69 -74.55
C VAL A 6 -30.19 3.70 -73.42
N LEU A 7 -30.57 4.96 -73.61
CA LEU A 7 -30.43 6.01 -72.59
C LEU A 7 -31.25 5.67 -71.33
N LEU A 8 -32.52 5.31 -71.52
CA LEU A 8 -33.44 4.94 -70.43
C LEU A 8 -32.96 3.71 -69.65
N SER A 9 -32.41 2.71 -70.35
CA SER A 9 -31.85 1.51 -69.71
C SER A 9 -30.61 1.82 -68.85
N SER A 10 -29.78 2.76 -69.29
CA SER A 10 -28.59 3.20 -68.54
C SER A 10 -28.96 3.99 -67.28
N GLU A 11 -29.99 4.83 -67.37
CA GLU A 11 -30.52 5.59 -66.22
C GLU A 11 -31.17 4.66 -65.18
N LEU A 12 -31.91 3.64 -65.63
CA LEU A 12 -32.48 2.61 -64.76
C LEU A 12 -31.40 1.84 -64.01
N GLN A 13 -30.33 1.42 -64.70
CA GLN A 13 -29.20 0.74 -64.05
C GLN A 13 -28.48 1.65 -63.05
N ALA A 14 -28.30 2.93 -63.36
CA ALA A 14 -27.71 3.90 -62.45
C ALA A 14 -28.58 4.11 -61.20
N SER A 15 -29.91 4.19 -61.38
CA SER A 15 -30.88 4.30 -60.29
C SER A 15 -30.87 3.05 -59.40
N GLN A 16 -30.88 1.86 -59.99
CA GLN A 16 -30.78 0.59 -59.26
C GLN A 16 -29.48 0.48 -58.45
N LYS A 17 -28.34 0.94 -58.99
CA LYS A 17 -27.07 1.00 -58.25
C LYS A 17 -27.14 1.96 -57.07
N LYS A 18 -27.79 3.13 -57.22
CA LYS A 18 -28.00 4.08 -56.12
C LYS A 18 -28.89 3.49 -55.02
N ILE A 19 -29.99 2.84 -55.39
CA ILE A 19 -30.89 2.17 -54.44
C ILE A 19 -30.15 1.08 -53.66
N LYS A 20 -29.38 0.21 -54.35
CA LYS A 20 -28.57 -0.81 -53.67
C LYS A 20 -27.56 -0.20 -52.70
N ARG A 21 -26.94 0.92 -53.05
CA ARG A 21 -26.03 1.65 -52.13
C ARG A 21 -26.76 2.24 -50.94
N LEU A 22 -27.93 2.84 -51.13
CA LEU A 22 -28.73 3.41 -50.05
C LEU A 22 -29.12 2.35 -49.03
N VAL A 23 -29.62 1.18 -49.47
CA VAL A 23 -29.96 0.06 -48.58
C VAL A 23 -28.77 -0.38 -47.75
N ILE A 24 -27.57 -0.45 -48.34
CA ILE A 24 -26.34 -0.80 -47.59
C ILE A 24 -25.99 0.28 -46.56
N ILE A 25 -26.14 1.56 -46.92
CA ILE A 25 -25.85 2.69 -46.02
C ILE A 25 -26.84 2.71 -44.86
N GLU A 26 -28.14 2.54 -45.12
CA GLU A 26 -29.19 2.49 -44.09
C GLU A 26 -28.97 1.32 -43.12
N LYS A 27 -28.66 0.13 -43.64
CA LYS A 27 -28.33 -1.03 -42.80
C LYS A 27 -27.12 -0.74 -41.92
N ARG A 28 -26.05 -0.18 -42.49
CA ARG A 28 -24.84 0.18 -41.74
C ARG A 28 -25.10 1.27 -40.69
N HIS A 29 -25.97 2.23 -41.01
CA HIS A 29 -26.40 3.27 -40.07
C HIS A 29 -27.17 2.66 -38.88
N SER A 30 -28.12 1.77 -39.15
CA SER A 30 -28.88 1.06 -38.12
C SER A 30 -27.97 0.24 -37.19
N GLU A 31 -27.03 -0.52 -37.77
CA GLU A 31 -26.06 -1.31 -37.00
C GLU A 31 -25.15 -0.42 -36.12
N LEU A 32 -24.72 0.72 -36.64
CA LEU A 32 -23.91 1.67 -35.87
C LEU A 32 -24.72 2.32 -34.76
N ASN A 33 -25.99 2.65 -35.02
CA ASN A 33 -26.86 3.24 -34.01
C ASN A 33 -27.16 2.25 -32.87
N GLU A 34 -27.44 0.97 -33.18
CA GLU A 34 -27.60 -0.06 -32.16
C GLU A 34 -26.32 -0.27 -31.33
N LYS A 35 -25.16 -0.28 -31.97
CA LYS A 35 -23.86 -0.37 -31.28
C LYS A 35 -23.63 0.83 -30.37
N TRP A 36 -24.00 2.03 -30.82
CA TRP A 36 -23.91 3.24 -30.03
C TRP A 36 -24.83 3.19 -28.80
N LEU A 37 -26.09 2.80 -28.98
CA LEU A 37 -27.05 2.68 -27.87
C LEU A 37 -26.64 1.64 -26.83
N ARG A 38 -25.95 0.58 -27.25
CA ARG A 38 -25.41 -0.47 -26.37
C ARG A 38 -24.02 -0.14 -25.82
N SER A 39 -23.40 0.95 -26.23
CA SER A 39 -22.08 1.36 -25.76
C SER A 39 -22.16 1.71 -24.28
N THR A 40 -21.18 1.21 -23.51
CA THR A 40 -21.01 1.61 -22.11
C THR A 40 -20.51 3.05 -22.00
N LYS A 41 -19.87 3.56 -23.06
CA LYS A 41 -19.39 4.94 -23.17
C LYS A 41 -20.47 5.85 -23.75
N LYS A 42 -20.70 6.97 -23.09
CA LYS A 42 -21.64 8.03 -23.43
C LYS A 42 -20.89 9.34 -23.68
N ILE A 43 -21.39 10.09 -24.65
CA ILE A 43 -21.07 11.50 -24.87
C ILE A 43 -22.30 12.29 -24.42
N ILE A 44 -22.07 13.37 -23.70
CA ILE A 44 -23.12 14.15 -23.02
C ILE A 44 -23.22 15.54 -23.65
N SER A 45 -24.33 16.23 -23.40
CA SER A 45 -24.43 17.66 -23.65
C SER A 45 -24.15 18.42 -22.36
N ALA A 46 -22.89 18.83 -22.16
CA ALA A 46 -22.49 19.60 -20.98
C ALA A 46 -21.48 20.70 -21.32
N ASP A 47 -21.44 21.73 -20.47
CA ASP A 47 -20.39 22.75 -20.47
C ASP A 47 -19.07 22.14 -19.96
N GLU A 48 -18.26 21.75 -20.94
CA GLU A 48 -17.37 20.61 -20.80
C GLU A 48 -16.11 20.78 -19.94
N PRO A 49 -15.59 21.99 -19.65
CA PRO A 49 -14.46 22.11 -18.73
C PRO A 49 -14.85 21.87 -17.26
N ALA A 50 -15.91 22.53 -16.79
CA ALA A 50 -16.34 22.44 -15.39
C ALA A 50 -16.94 21.06 -15.08
N PHE A 51 -17.72 20.53 -16.02
CA PHE A 51 -18.25 19.17 -15.92
C PHE A 51 -17.13 18.15 -15.79
N SER A 52 -16.13 18.20 -16.68
CA SER A 52 -15.04 17.22 -16.69
C SER A 52 -14.22 17.27 -15.42
N LEU A 53 -13.88 18.46 -14.92
CA LEU A 53 -13.18 18.60 -13.65
C LEU A 53 -13.98 18.00 -12.48
N SER A 54 -15.26 18.35 -12.38
CA SER A 54 -16.15 17.85 -11.33
C SER A 54 -16.31 16.34 -11.39
N TYR A 55 -16.44 15.78 -12.59
CA TYR A 55 -16.56 14.35 -12.81
C TYR A 55 -15.30 13.58 -12.41
N ILE A 56 -14.12 14.10 -12.79
CA ILE A 56 -12.83 13.51 -12.37
C ILE A 56 -12.70 13.54 -10.85
N ASN A 57 -13.07 14.66 -10.22
CA ASN A 57 -13.08 14.78 -8.75
C ASN A 57 -14.05 13.80 -8.08
N TRP A 58 -15.22 13.57 -8.68
CA TRP A 58 -16.18 12.58 -8.21
C TRP A 58 -15.61 11.16 -8.28
N ILE A 59 -14.95 10.79 -9.40
CA ILE A 59 -14.25 9.50 -9.54
C ILE A 59 -13.21 9.32 -8.43
N MET A 60 -12.40 10.35 -8.18
CA MET A 60 -11.36 10.29 -7.14
C MET A 60 -11.93 10.11 -5.74
N SER A 61 -12.94 10.92 -5.40
CA SER A 61 -13.58 10.91 -4.09
C SER A 61 -14.26 9.58 -3.80
N ARG A 62 -14.99 9.04 -4.78
CA ARG A 62 -15.71 7.77 -4.65
C ARG A 62 -14.77 6.56 -4.51
N ASN A 63 -13.61 6.60 -5.15
CA ASN A 63 -12.66 5.48 -5.16
C ASN A 63 -11.50 5.66 -4.16
N ASN A 64 -11.56 6.70 -3.33
CA ASN A 64 -10.56 7.08 -2.34
C ASN A 64 -9.14 7.14 -2.92
N LEU A 65 -8.99 7.89 -4.02
CA LEU A 65 -7.70 8.08 -4.70
C LEU A 65 -7.03 9.36 -4.19
N PRO A 66 -5.96 9.27 -3.36
CA PRO A 66 -5.22 10.45 -2.92
C PRO A 66 -4.30 10.92 -4.06
N ILE A 67 -4.86 11.73 -4.95
CA ILE A 67 -4.18 12.33 -6.10
C ILE A 67 -4.44 13.84 -6.02
N ASP A 68 -3.37 14.62 -6.09
CA ASP A 68 -3.45 16.06 -6.22
C ASP A 68 -3.05 16.47 -7.64
N PHE A 69 -3.83 17.33 -8.27
CA PHE A 69 -3.58 17.78 -9.64
C PHE A 69 -4.10 19.19 -9.94
N ASP A 70 -3.40 19.83 -10.87
CA ASP A 70 -3.85 20.99 -11.61
C ASP A 70 -4.57 20.57 -12.89
N PHE A 71 -5.71 21.19 -13.17
CA PHE A 71 -6.49 20.99 -14.38
C PHE A 71 -6.39 22.22 -15.28
N THR A 72 -5.94 22.03 -16.52
CA THR A 72 -5.88 23.11 -17.52
C THR A 72 -6.60 22.73 -18.80
N LEU A 73 -7.44 23.66 -19.30
CA LEU A 73 -8.02 23.57 -20.64
C LEU A 73 -7.00 24.09 -21.66
N ASN A 74 -6.54 23.23 -22.57
CA ASN A 74 -5.56 23.59 -23.59
C ASN A 74 -6.20 24.17 -24.85
N SER A 75 -7.29 23.55 -25.31
CA SER A 75 -7.95 23.94 -26.57
C SER A 75 -9.40 23.47 -26.66
N LYS A 76 -10.18 24.19 -27.47
CA LYS A 76 -11.54 23.85 -27.87
C LYS A 76 -11.60 23.78 -29.39
N GLY A 77 -12.09 22.68 -29.93
CA GLY A 77 -12.27 22.48 -31.36
C GLY A 77 -13.72 22.11 -31.67
N THR A 78 -14.45 23.01 -32.31
CA THR A 78 -15.84 22.75 -32.71
C THR A 78 -15.87 22.10 -34.09
N SER A 79 -16.55 20.97 -34.20
CA SER A 79 -16.88 20.31 -35.47
C SER A 79 -18.39 20.36 -35.70
N LYS A 80 -18.84 20.06 -36.93
CA LYS A 80 -20.28 20.09 -37.28
C LYS A 80 -21.16 19.22 -36.37
N ASN A 81 -20.61 18.12 -35.84
CA ASN A 81 -21.37 17.12 -35.10
C ASN A 81 -21.01 17.02 -33.61
N PHE A 82 -19.88 17.59 -33.19
CA PHE A 82 -19.41 17.51 -31.81
C PHE A 82 -18.42 18.64 -31.51
N THR A 83 -18.30 18.99 -30.24
CA THR A 83 -17.23 19.85 -29.72
C THR A 83 -16.21 18.98 -29.02
N LYS A 84 -14.93 19.21 -29.31
CA LYS A 84 -13.80 18.53 -28.68
C LYS A 84 -13.10 19.49 -27.73
N PHE A 85 -12.80 19.04 -26.53
CA PHE A 85 -12.04 19.78 -25.55
C PHE A 85 -10.77 19.02 -25.21
N THR A 86 -9.63 19.70 -25.17
CA THR A 86 -8.34 19.09 -24.82
C THR A 86 -7.90 19.63 -23.48
N TYR A 87 -7.65 18.74 -22.52
CA TYR A 87 -7.26 19.07 -21.15
C TYR A 87 -5.87 18.50 -20.82
N THR A 88 -5.18 19.13 -19.87
CA THR A 88 -4.00 18.58 -19.22
C THR A 88 -4.27 18.43 -17.73
N LEU A 89 -3.98 17.24 -17.19
CA LEU A 89 -3.84 17.01 -15.76
C LEU A 89 -2.36 16.98 -15.40
N ASN A 90 -1.93 17.83 -14.48
CA ASN A 90 -0.57 17.84 -13.95
C ASN A 90 -0.61 17.61 -12.45
N GLY A 91 0.09 16.61 -11.94
CA GLY A 91 0.02 16.33 -10.51
C GLY A 91 1.13 15.43 -10.01
N GLU A 92 1.04 15.08 -8.73
CA GLU A 92 1.94 14.15 -8.05
C GLU A 92 1.12 13.09 -7.32
N ALA A 93 1.41 11.82 -7.55
CA ALA A 93 0.74 10.70 -6.89
C ALA A 93 1.58 9.43 -6.95
N SER A 94 1.18 8.40 -6.21
CA SER A 94 1.79 7.07 -6.33
C SER A 94 1.49 6.44 -7.68
N TYR A 95 2.41 5.62 -8.19
CA TYR A 95 2.21 4.88 -9.46
C TYR A 95 0.86 4.16 -9.49
N HIS A 96 0.53 3.46 -8.40
CA HIS A 96 -0.70 2.70 -8.28
C HIS A 96 -1.95 3.58 -8.40
N ASN A 97 -1.97 4.75 -7.76
CA ASN A 97 -3.10 5.66 -7.82
C ASN A 97 -3.27 6.26 -9.21
N ILE A 98 -2.18 6.61 -9.89
CA ILE A 98 -2.22 7.11 -11.27
C ILE A 98 -2.80 6.05 -12.20
N MET A 99 -2.35 4.80 -12.10
CA MET A 99 -2.88 3.71 -12.93
C MET A 99 -4.37 3.45 -12.64
N ARG A 100 -4.80 3.53 -11.37
CA ARG A 100 -6.23 3.44 -11.02
C ARG A 100 -7.04 4.57 -11.63
N LEU A 101 -6.57 5.81 -11.54
CA LEU A 101 -7.25 6.95 -12.17
C LEU A 101 -7.41 6.73 -13.69
N LEU A 102 -6.34 6.33 -14.37
CA LEU A 102 -6.37 6.03 -15.82
C LEU A 102 -7.37 4.91 -16.14
N TRP A 103 -7.42 3.88 -15.30
CA TRP A 103 -8.40 2.80 -15.43
C TRP A 103 -9.82 3.36 -15.34
N TYR A 104 -10.15 4.15 -14.31
CA TYR A 104 -11.49 4.73 -14.18
C TYR A 104 -11.84 5.65 -15.36
N LEU A 105 -10.92 6.52 -15.81
CA LEU A 105 -11.16 7.35 -16.99
C LEU A 105 -11.46 6.51 -18.24
N THR A 106 -10.82 5.34 -18.35
CA THR A 106 -10.99 4.44 -19.50
C THR A 106 -12.27 3.60 -19.41
N TYR A 107 -12.72 3.22 -18.21
CA TYR A 107 -13.84 2.28 -18.03
C TYR A 107 -15.14 2.90 -17.51
N GLU A 108 -15.12 4.13 -16.99
CA GLU A 108 -16.33 4.81 -16.52
C GLU A 108 -17.23 5.27 -17.69
N PRO A 109 -18.53 5.53 -17.49
CA PRO A 109 -19.47 5.81 -18.57
C PRO A 109 -19.15 7.01 -19.46
N ILE A 110 -18.46 8.05 -18.98
CA ILE A 110 -18.11 9.20 -19.83
C ILE A 110 -16.94 8.87 -20.75
N LEU A 111 -17.08 9.26 -22.02
CA LEU A 111 -16.03 9.08 -23.01
C LEU A 111 -14.92 10.13 -22.84
N TYR A 112 -13.80 9.69 -22.28
CA TYR A 112 -12.53 10.39 -22.39
C TYR A 112 -11.57 9.61 -23.26
N LYS A 113 -10.86 10.32 -24.12
CA LYS A 113 -9.73 9.77 -24.85
C LYS A 113 -8.43 10.27 -24.24
N ILE A 114 -7.56 9.36 -23.84
CA ILE A 114 -6.22 9.69 -23.35
C ILE A 114 -5.30 9.79 -24.57
N ASP A 115 -4.71 10.97 -24.79
CA ASP A 115 -3.79 11.19 -25.92
C ASP A 115 -2.35 10.84 -25.55
N SER A 116 -1.91 11.22 -24.34
CA SER A 116 -0.54 10.98 -23.90
C SER A 116 -0.45 10.96 -22.39
N ILE A 117 0.44 10.11 -21.86
CA ILE A 117 0.79 10.03 -20.44
C ILE A 117 2.30 10.18 -20.32
N THR A 118 2.75 11.10 -19.47
CA THR A 118 4.17 11.25 -19.13
C THR A 118 4.31 11.08 -17.63
N LEU A 119 5.20 10.16 -17.22
CA LEU A 119 5.50 9.88 -15.81
C LEU A 119 6.98 10.19 -15.55
N LYS A 120 7.27 10.90 -14.45
CA LYS A 120 8.63 11.22 -14.02
C LYS A 120 8.78 10.98 -12.53
N ARG A 121 9.88 10.37 -12.11
CA ARG A 121 10.21 10.22 -10.68
C ARG A 121 10.39 11.59 -10.03
N THR A 122 9.87 11.75 -8.83
CA THR A 122 10.15 12.92 -7.99
C THR A 122 11.32 12.64 -7.05
N SER A 123 11.92 13.68 -6.49
CA SER A 123 12.91 13.56 -5.41
C SER A 123 12.28 13.35 -4.03
N LYS A 124 10.94 13.40 -3.90
CA LYS A 124 10.23 13.39 -2.61
C LYS A 124 9.99 11.98 -2.03
N GLY A 125 10.28 10.91 -2.76
CA GLY A 125 10.14 9.54 -2.29
C GLY A 125 10.25 8.52 -3.42
N GLN A 126 10.51 7.24 -3.09
CA GLN A 126 10.63 6.18 -4.10
C GLN A 126 9.31 5.91 -4.84
N ASP A 127 8.17 6.21 -4.21
CA ASP A 127 6.84 5.80 -4.71
C ASP A 127 6.06 6.94 -5.39
N PHE A 128 6.50 8.20 -5.25
CA PHE A 128 5.79 9.36 -5.79
C PHE A 128 6.32 9.75 -7.17
N LEU A 129 5.39 9.85 -8.12
CA LEU A 129 5.63 10.23 -9.49
C LEU A 129 4.92 11.53 -9.82
N LYS A 130 5.61 12.41 -10.54
CA LYS A 130 5.01 13.53 -11.23
C LYS A 130 4.41 13.03 -12.54
N PHE A 131 3.13 13.30 -12.76
CA PHE A 131 2.43 12.91 -13.97
C PHE A 131 1.95 14.11 -14.77
N ASN A 132 1.90 13.94 -16.08
CA ASN A 132 1.23 14.81 -17.04
C ASN A 132 0.37 13.93 -17.93
N ILE A 133 -0.95 14.13 -17.90
CA ILE A 133 -1.90 13.36 -18.71
C ILE A 133 -2.64 14.33 -19.61
N LYS A 134 -2.61 14.08 -20.93
CA LYS A 134 -3.43 14.82 -21.91
C LYS A 134 -4.67 14.03 -22.24
N LEU A 135 -5.82 14.68 -22.10
CA LEU A 135 -7.15 14.10 -22.23
C LEU A 135 -7.95 14.86 -23.29
N GLN A 136 -8.81 14.15 -24.01
CA GLN A 136 -9.84 14.74 -24.86
C GLN A 136 -11.23 14.35 -24.35
N GLY A 137 -12.06 15.36 -24.10
CA GLY A 137 -13.50 15.23 -23.91
C GLY A 137 -14.24 15.53 -25.21
N TYR A 138 -15.46 15.00 -25.32
CA TYR A 138 -16.39 15.29 -26.41
C TYR A 138 -17.77 15.66 -25.85
N SER A 139 -18.40 16.67 -26.45
CA SER A 139 -19.81 17.04 -26.26
C SER A 139 -20.52 17.06 -27.59
N VAL A 140 -21.79 16.64 -27.57
CA VAL A 140 -22.71 16.71 -28.70
C VAL A 140 -23.92 17.50 -28.24
N GLN A 141 -24.42 18.40 -29.09
CA GLN A 141 -25.76 18.97 -28.92
C GLN A 141 -26.78 17.86 -29.17
N ASN A 142 -27.20 17.20 -28.09
CA ASN A 142 -28.18 16.13 -28.07
C ASN A 142 -28.97 16.24 -26.76
N ASP A 143 -30.17 15.69 -26.68
CA ASP A 143 -31.06 15.78 -25.51
C ASP A 143 -30.58 15.01 -24.25
N LEU A 144 -29.35 14.47 -24.27
CA LEU A 144 -28.72 13.85 -23.08
C LEU A 144 -28.06 14.94 -22.24
N GLU A 145 -28.90 15.74 -21.59
CA GLU A 145 -28.52 16.58 -20.47
C GLU A 145 -28.46 15.71 -19.21
N LEU A 146 -27.33 15.70 -18.52
CA LEU A 146 -27.20 15.05 -17.22
C LEU A 146 -27.18 16.13 -16.15
N ASP A 147 -28.21 16.14 -15.32
CA ASP A 147 -28.28 17.03 -14.15
C ASP A 147 -27.32 16.55 -13.04
N ASN A 148 -27.07 15.24 -12.95
CA ASN A 148 -26.17 14.67 -11.95
C ASN A 148 -25.37 13.45 -12.46
N TYR A 149 -24.06 13.45 -12.21
CA TYR A 149 -23.16 12.32 -12.51
C TYR A 149 -23.57 11.00 -11.86
N SER A 150 -24.36 11.06 -10.77
CA SER A 150 -24.85 9.88 -10.04
C SER A 150 -25.85 9.04 -10.84
N GLU A 151 -26.43 9.60 -11.91
CA GLU A 151 -27.33 8.89 -12.83
C GLU A 151 -26.57 7.96 -13.78
N LEU A 152 -25.25 8.15 -13.90
CA LEU A 152 -24.39 7.25 -14.65
C LEU A 152 -24.24 5.95 -13.86
N THR A 153 -24.56 4.80 -14.47
CA THR A 153 -24.28 3.50 -13.88
C THR A 153 -22.77 3.27 -13.89
N PRO A 154 -22.09 3.43 -12.75
CA PRO A 154 -20.65 3.38 -12.76
C PRO A 154 -20.14 1.96 -12.90
N THR A 155 -18.91 1.82 -13.38
CA THR A 155 -18.30 0.50 -13.50
C THR A 155 -17.89 -0.01 -12.12
N PHE A 156 -18.60 -1.02 -11.61
CA PHE A 156 -18.25 -1.69 -10.36
C PHE A 156 -17.20 -2.76 -10.61
N GLN A 157 -15.92 -2.37 -10.59
CA GLN A 157 -14.82 -3.32 -10.43
C GLN A 157 -14.08 -3.03 -9.13
N THR A 158 -14.20 -3.97 -8.19
CA THR A 158 -13.56 -3.91 -6.88
C THR A 158 -12.13 -4.47 -6.90
N ASN A 159 -11.77 -5.25 -7.92
CA ASN A 159 -10.47 -5.91 -8.04
C ASN A 159 -9.72 -5.47 -9.30
N ILE A 160 -9.28 -4.21 -9.33
CA ILE A 160 -8.29 -3.75 -10.33
C ILE A 160 -6.95 -4.38 -9.92
N ALA A 161 -6.43 -5.31 -10.73
CA ALA A 161 -5.16 -5.95 -10.46
C ALA A 161 -4.06 -4.89 -10.27
N LEU A 162 -3.29 -5.00 -9.18
CA LEU A 162 -2.13 -4.16 -8.93
C LEU A 162 -1.11 -4.38 -10.06
N GLN A 163 -0.94 -3.34 -10.90
CA GLN A 163 0.07 -3.35 -11.94
C GLN A 163 1.45 -3.16 -11.32
N HIS A 164 2.44 -3.91 -11.83
CA HIS A 164 3.85 -3.75 -11.45
C HIS A 164 4.32 -2.33 -11.75
N ASP A 165 4.97 -1.68 -10.78
CA ASP A 165 5.55 -0.36 -11.00
C ASP A 165 6.71 -0.46 -12.00
N ILE A 166 6.55 0.17 -13.16
CA ILE A 166 7.57 0.21 -14.23
C ILE A 166 8.89 0.82 -13.77
N PHE A 167 8.87 1.58 -12.67
CA PHE A 167 10.05 2.16 -12.06
C PHE A 167 10.67 1.24 -11.00
N GLU A 168 9.94 0.27 -10.44
CA GLU A 168 10.51 -0.69 -9.50
C GLU A 168 11.42 -1.71 -10.21
N PRO A 169 12.57 -2.06 -9.60
CA PRO A 169 13.42 -3.11 -10.15
C PRO A 169 12.67 -4.45 -10.16
N LEU A 170 12.72 -5.14 -11.31
CA LEU A 170 12.12 -6.47 -11.48
C LEU A 170 12.69 -7.51 -10.50
N VAL A 171 13.93 -7.29 -10.05
CA VAL A 171 14.61 -8.13 -9.06
C VAL A 171 14.80 -7.31 -7.80
N LYS A 172 13.99 -7.61 -6.77
CA LYS A 172 14.20 -7.03 -5.43
C LYS A 172 15.52 -7.58 -4.87
N PRO A 173 16.43 -6.74 -4.34
CA PRO A 173 17.65 -7.23 -3.72
C PRO A 173 17.27 -8.19 -2.59
N LYS A 174 17.96 -9.34 -2.51
CA LYS A 174 17.74 -10.31 -1.44
C LYS A 174 17.90 -9.58 -0.10
N PRO A 175 17.00 -9.79 0.89
CA PRO A 175 17.15 -9.16 2.19
C PRO A 175 18.51 -9.54 2.75
N VAL A 176 19.31 -8.54 3.09
CA VAL A 176 20.58 -8.76 3.79
C VAL A 176 20.21 -9.34 5.15
N ILE A 177 20.54 -10.62 5.36
CA ILE A 177 20.37 -11.26 6.67
C ILE A 177 21.32 -10.53 7.62
N VAL A 178 20.79 -9.57 8.38
CA VAL A 178 21.51 -8.98 9.50
C VAL A 178 21.70 -10.10 10.51
N LYS A 179 22.90 -10.71 10.53
CA LYS A 179 23.26 -11.70 11.55
C LYS A 179 23.12 -10.99 12.89
N ARG A 180 22.09 -11.36 13.65
CA ARG A 180 21.86 -10.87 15.01
C ARG A 180 23.14 -11.18 15.81
N GLU A 181 23.86 -10.16 16.26
CA GLU A 181 24.99 -10.37 17.15
C GLU A 181 24.47 -11.14 18.37
N VAL A 182 24.98 -12.35 18.58
CA VAL A 182 24.69 -13.12 19.77
C VAL A 182 25.39 -12.42 20.92
N VAL A 183 24.71 -11.46 21.56
CA VAL A 183 25.17 -10.81 22.77
C VAL A 183 25.36 -11.90 23.82
N LYS A 184 26.62 -12.29 24.06
CA LYS A 184 26.96 -13.24 25.11
C LYS A 184 26.42 -12.70 26.42
N ARG A 185 25.48 -13.42 27.04
CA ARG A 185 24.91 -13.06 28.35
C ARG A 185 26.07 -12.95 29.35
N LYS A 186 26.37 -11.74 29.83
CA LYS A 186 27.35 -11.52 30.91
C LYS A 186 26.62 -11.53 32.25
N LEU A 187 27.21 -12.15 33.28
CA LEU A 187 26.68 -12.07 34.64
C LEU A 187 26.78 -10.62 35.15
N PRO A 188 25.81 -10.14 35.94
CA PRO A 188 25.88 -8.80 36.52
C PRO A 188 27.10 -8.70 37.45
N PRO A 189 27.79 -7.55 37.50
CA PRO A 189 28.92 -7.38 38.42
C PRO A 189 28.45 -7.44 39.88
N LYS A 190 29.28 -8.01 40.76
CA LYS A 190 29.07 -8.08 42.21
C LYS A 190 29.01 -6.67 42.80
N LYS A 191 27.96 -6.34 43.55
CA LYS A 191 27.87 -5.03 44.21
C LYS A 191 28.74 -5.01 45.48
N PRO A 192 29.23 -3.82 45.89
CA PRO A 192 29.92 -3.68 47.17
C PRO A 192 29.06 -4.20 48.33
N GLY A 193 29.63 -5.04 49.19
CA GLY A 193 28.94 -5.62 50.36
C GLY A 193 28.21 -6.95 50.11
N GLU A 194 27.93 -7.33 48.86
CA GLU A 194 27.38 -8.66 48.56
C GLU A 194 28.40 -9.76 48.84
N ILE A 195 27.95 -10.92 49.32
CA ILE A 195 28.82 -12.07 49.60
C ILE A 195 28.76 -13.04 48.44
N ASN A 196 29.92 -13.43 47.92
CA ASN A 196 29.97 -14.47 46.88
C ASN A 196 29.99 -15.86 47.53
N VAL A 197 28.81 -16.47 47.65
CA VAL A 197 28.61 -17.78 48.29
C VAL A 197 29.54 -18.86 47.73
N GLU A 198 29.86 -18.83 46.43
CA GLU A 198 30.70 -19.86 45.80
C GLU A 198 32.17 -19.79 46.18
N LYS A 199 32.63 -18.64 46.69
CA LYS A 199 34.00 -18.43 47.16
C LYS A 199 34.09 -18.26 48.67
N ALA A 200 32.95 -18.32 49.35
CA ALA A 200 32.85 -17.99 50.75
C ALA A 200 32.90 -19.27 51.60
N ASN A 201 33.50 -19.16 52.77
CA ASN A 201 33.61 -20.27 53.72
C ASN A 201 32.75 -20.01 54.93
N LEU A 202 31.90 -20.96 55.29
CA LEU A 202 31.07 -20.90 56.48
C LEU A 202 31.92 -21.21 57.71
N LYS A 203 31.93 -20.29 58.69
CA LYS A 203 32.78 -20.40 59.89
C LYS A 203 32.02 -20.63 61.18
N VAL A 204 30.84 -20.04 61.31
CA VAL A 204 30.00 -20.19 62.50
C VAL A 204 28.54 -20.23 62.08
N ILE A 205 27.76 -21.10 62.72
CA ILE A 205 26.30 -21.11 62.64
C ILE A 205 25.75 -20.78 64.04
N THR A 206 24.75 -19.91 64.11
CA THR A 206 23.94 -19.65 65.30
C THR A 206 22.48 -20.04 65.05
N ASN A 207 21.59 -19.72 66.00
CA ASN A 207 20.15 -19.98 65.85
C ASN A 207 19.48 -19.15 64.75
N ASN A 208 20.01 -17.97 64.44
CA ASN A 208 19.33 -17.05 63.52
C ASN A 208 20.28 -16.34 62.52
N SER A 209 21.58 -16.60 62.63
CA SER A 209 22.58 -16.02 61.73
C SER A 209 23.72 -16.98 61.48
N ILE A 210 24.46 -16.71 60.41
CA ILE A 210 25.69 -17.40 60.07
C ILE A 210 26.81 -16.38 59.93
N PHE A 211 28.02 -16.79 60.28
CA PHE A 211 29.22 -16.00 60.00
C PHE A 211 29.97 -16.67 58.85
N ILE A 212 30.12 -15.92 57.77
CA ILE A 212 30.71 -16.37 56.53
C ILE A 212 31.88 -15.48 56.16
N THR A 213 32.95 -16.07 55.63
CA THR A 213 34.15 -15.34 55.20
C THR A 213 34.24 -15.33 53.68
N ASP A 214 34.29 -14.14 53.08
CA ASP A 214 34.51 -13.94 51.64
C ASP A 214 35.77 -13.09 51.44
N GLY A 215 36.80 -13.66 50.83
CA GLY A 215 38.08 -12.97 50.61
C GLY A 215 38.84 -12.57 51.88
N GLY A 216 38.49 -13.13 53.05
CA GLY A 216 39.14 -12.84 54.34
C GLY A 216 38.31 -11.95 55.28
N GLU A 217 37.25 -11.30 54.79
CA GLU A 217 36.34 -10.52 55.64
C GLU A 217 35.25 -11.42 56.25
N LEU A 218 35.14 -11.42 57.58
CA LEU A 218 34.06 -12.11 58.30
C LEU A 218 32.80 -11.24 58.31
N LYS A 219 31.68 -11.78 57.81
CA LYS A 219 30.39 -11.09 57.77
C LYS A 219 29.28 -11.96 58.36
N GLU A 220 28.40 -11.32 59.11
CA GLU A 220 27.18 -11.95 59.63
C GLU A 220 26.07 -11.86 58.58
N LEU A 221 25.41 -12.99 58.30
CA LEU A 221 24.21 -13.05 57.47
C LEU A 221 23.04 -13.58 58.27
N LYS A 222 21.91 -12.89 58.19
CA LYS A 222 20.61 -13.34 58.73
C LYS A 222 19.75 -13.92 57.62
N VAL A 223 18.88 -14.86 57.96
CA VAL A 223 17.95 -15.48 56.98
C VAL A 223 17.20 -14.39 56.21
N GLY A 224 17.17 -14.50 54.88
CA GLY A 224 16.61 -13.49 53.98
C GLY A 224 17.61 -12.45 53.45
N ALA A 225 18.84 -12.42 53.96
CA ALA A 225 19.88 -11.50 53.49
C ALA A 225 20.23 -11.74 52.01
N ALA A 226 20.48 -10.65 51.29
CA ALA A 226 20.91 -10.67 49.91
C ALA A 226 22.38 -11.11 49.80
N VAL A 227 22.66 -12.00 48.85
CA VAL A 227 24.01 -12.44 48.49
C VAL A 227 24.22 -12.26 46.99
N TYR A 228 25.45 -12.34 46.53
CA TYR A 228 25.73 -12.18 45.10
C TYR A 228 24.96 -13.23 44.29
N LEU A 229 24.14 -12.77 43.35
CA LEU A 229 23.24 -13.58 42.52
C LEU A 229 22.08 -14.24 43.27
N GLY A 230 21.77 -13.90 44.52
CA GLY A 230 20.74 -14.64 45.25
C GLY A 230 20.41 -14.17 46.65
N LYS A 231 19.92 -15.10 47.47
CA LYS A 231 19.59 -14.85 48.88
C LYS A 231 19.87 -16.06 49.77
N PHE A 232 20.10 -15.78 51.04
CA PHE A 232 20.21 -16.78 52.10
C PHE A 232 18.82 -17.21 52.57
N ILE A 233 18.54 -18.52 52.58
CA ILE A 233 17.17 -19.06 52.77
C ILE A 233 17.00 -19.78 54.11
N GLY A 234 18.04 -20.42 54.64
CA GLY A 234 17.86 -21.15 55.88
C GLY A 234 19.13 -21.78 56.42
N ILE A 235 19.04 -22.14 57.71
CA ILE A 235 20.08 -22.83 58.47
C ILE A 235 19.53 -24.20 58.82
N ASN A 236 20.28 -25.25 58.53
CA ASN A 236 20.04 -26.57 59.08
C ASN A 236 21.04 -26.84 60.21
N GLN A 237 20.57 -26.74 61.45
CA GLN A 237 21.41 -26.95 62.63
C GLN A 237 21.77 -28.42 62.85
N SER A 238 20.92 -29.35 62.39
CA SER A 238 21.19 -30.79 62.56
C SER A 238 22.38 -31.25 61.71
N THR A 239 22.56 -30.63 60.54
CA THR A 239 23.66 -30.93 59.61
C THR A 239 24.77 -29.88 59.62
N ASN A 240 24.65 -28.82 60.41
CA ASN A 240 25.55 -27.66 60.41
C ASN A 240 25.76 -27.07 59.02
N GLU A 241 24.65 -26.83 58.32
CA GLU A 241 24.63 -26.35 56.95
C GLU A 241 23.84 -25.05 56.79
N ALA A 242 24.25 -24.24 55.82
CA ALA A 242 23.57 -23.02 55.41
C ALA A 242 23.15 -23.13 53.94
N THR A 243 21.88 -22.86 53.64
CA THR A 243 21.30 -22.99 52.30
C THR A 243 21.03 -21.63 51.66
N PHE A 244 21.47 -21.50 50.40
CA PHE A 244 21.34 -20.30 49.58
C PHE A 244 20.67 -20.66 48.25
N VAL A 245 19.93 -19.73 47.66
CA VAL A 245 19.46 -19.86 46.26
C VAL A 245 20.06 -18.74 45.44
N LEU A 246 20.73 -19.12 44.37
CA LEU A 246 21.37 -18.23 43.39
C LEU A 246 20.71 -18.37 42.02
N THR A 247 20.57 -17.27 41.28
CA THR A 247 20.04 -17.24 39.92
C THR A 247 21.14 -16.88 38.94
N LYS A 248 21.52 -17.84 38.08
CA LYS A 248 22.54 -17.69 37.05
C LYS A 248 21.96 -17.96 35.67
N PHE A 249 22.16 -17.04 34.74
CA PHE A 249 21.71 -17.16 33.34
C PHE A 249 20.20 -17.49 33.17
N GLY A 250 19.36 -17.13 34.15
CA GLY A 250 17.94 -17.43 34.17
C GLY A 250 17.56 -18.76 34.83
N GLN A 251 18.51 -19.51 35.37
CA GLN A 251 18.28 -20.74 36.12
C GLN A 251 18.58 -20.53 37.62
N SER A 252 17.69 -21.02 38.48
CA SER A 252 17.89 -20.99 39.94
C SER A 252 18.60 -22.25 40.40
N GLN A 253 19.62 -22.10 41.25
CA GLN A 253 20.43 -23.17 41.82
C GLN A 253 20.47 -23.01 43.34
N THR A 254 20.30 -24.12 44.05
CA THR A 254 20.42 -24.16 45.50
C THR A 254 21.84 -24.60 45.86
N ILE A 255 22.54 -23.80 46.68
CA ILE A 255 23.88 -24.11 47.17
C ILE A 255 23.81 -24.27 48.68
N THR A 256 24.41 -25.33 49.19
CA THR A 256 24.52 -25.61 50.62
C THR A 256 25.99 -25.54 51.02
N LEU A 257 26.31 -24.72 52.03
CA LEU A 257 27.64 -24.65 52.62
C LEU A 257 27.62 -25.34 53.98
N ALA A 258 28.55 -26.25 54.20
CA ALA A 258 28.76 -26.91 55.50
C ALA A 258 29.83 -26.18 56.33
N LEU A 259 29.74 -26.31 57.65
CA LEU A 259 30.67 -25.69 58.59
C LEU A 259 32.09 -26.27 58.43
N ASP A 260 33.07 -25.39 58.19
CA ASP A 260 34.48 -25.76 58.07
C ASP A 260 35.12 -25.96 59.45
N TYR A 261 35.14 -27.21 59.93
CA TYR A 261 35.89 -27.59 61.12
C TYR A 261 37.38 -27.65 60.81
N ARG A 262 38.10 -26.57 61.08
CA ARG A 262 39.55 -26.68 61.22
C ARG A 262 39.87 -27.37 62.55
N LYS A 263 40.52 -28.54 62.47
CA LYS A 263 41.30 -29.10 63.56
C LYS A 263 42.51 -28.23 63.85
#